data_AF-A0A7C1LUP0-F1
#
_entry.id   AF-A0A7C1LUP0-F1
#
_cell.length_a   1.000
_cell.length_b   1.000
_cell.length_c   1.000
_cell.angle_alpha   90.00
_cell.angle_beta   90.00
_cell.angle_gamma   90.00
#
_symmetry.space_group_name_H-M   'P 1'
#
loop_
_entity.id
_entity.type
_entity.pdbx_description
1 polymer ?
#
loop_
_entity_poly.entity_id
_entity_poly.type
_entity_poly.pdbx_seq_one_letter_code
_entity_poly.pdbx_strand_id
1 'polypeptide(L)'
;MKLSEDKIISAQVILRPTSGRNITPETLITAENISQYAPSQESVNETSRMFSSLGFEIGTMVGISFSITAQVRTFVDVLKVRLRLTDRGGIECLGDDDTGRLELPITNLPRKLALHLHAVTFTAPPDFGPTDF
;
A
#
# COMPACT_ATOMS: atom_id res chain seq x y z
N MET A 1 8.18 20.35 -1.26
CA MET A 1 9.12 20.22 -0.12
C MET A 1 9.88 18.89 -0.22
N LYS A 2 11.19 18.82 0.06
CA LYS A 2 11.96 17.55 -0.05
C LYS A 2 11.62 16.63 1.13
N LEU A 3 11.22 15.39 0.83
CA LEU A 3 10.95 14.37 1.85
C LEU A 3 12.28 13.90 2.45
N SER A 4 12.41 13.95 3.79
CA SER A 4 13.63 13.47 4.47
C SER A 4 13.70 11.95 4.45
N GLU A 5 14.87 11.40 4.14
CA GLU A 5 15.12 9.95 4.04
C GLU A 5 14.97 9.21 5.38
N ASP A 6 15.22 9.90 6.49
CA ASP A 6 15.10 9.34 7.84
C ASP A 6 13.67 9.46 8.41
N LYS A 7 12.76 10.13 7.71
CA LYS A 7 11.37 10.27 8.15
C LYS A 7 10.70 8.89 8.16
N ILE A 8 10.02 8.56 9.26
CA ILE A 8 9.16 7.37 9.33
C ILE A 8 7.84 7.65 8.62
N ILE A 9 7.44 6.74 7.74
CA ILE A 9 6.19 6.82 6.98
C ILE A 9 5.50 5.45 7.00
N SER A 10 4.20 5.45 6.69
CA SER A 10 3.40 4.23 6.62
C SER A 10 2.66 4.13 5.29
N ALA A 11 2.49 2.90 4.80
CA ALA A 11 1.67 2.58 3.64
C ALA A 11 0.74 1.41 3.97
N GLN A 12 -0.41 1.36 3.31
CA GLN A 12 -1.34 0.25 3.39
C GLN A 12 -1.02 -0.79 2.33
N VAL A 13 -0.94 -2.06 2.75
CA VAL A 13 -0.78 -3.22 1.88
C VAL A 13 -2.12 -3.91 1.76
N ILE A 14 -2.63 -4.05 0.54
CA ILE A 14 -3.88 -4.74 0.23
C ILE A 14 -3.53 -6.08 -0.41
N LEU A 15 -4.03 -7.17 0.19
CA LEU A 15 -3.81 -8.52 -0.31
C LEU A 15 -4.84 -8.91 -1.37
N ARG A 16 -4.44 -9.82 -2.26
CA ARG A 16 -5.37 -10.45 -3.20
C ARG A 16 -6.30 -11.44 -2.47
N PRO A 17 -7.58 -11.49 -2.85
CA PRO A 17 -8.47 -12.56 -2.41
C PRO A 17 -7.99 -13.94 -2.84
N THR A 18 -8.23 -14.96 -2.01
CA THR A 18 -7.95 -16.36 -2.36
C THR A 18 -8.76 -16.83 -3.56
N SER A 19 -9.96 -16.28 -3.75
CA SER A 19 -10.85 -16.61 -4.86
C SER A 19 -10.34 -16.13 -6.22
N GLY A 20 -9.31 -15.27 -6.25
CA GLY A 20 -8.85 -14.61 -7.47
C GLY A 20 -9.82 -13.54 -8.00
N ARG A 21 -10.92 -13.26 -7.28
CA ARG A 21 -11.81 -12.15 -7.63
C ARG A 21 -11.07 -10.82 -7.48
N ASN A 22 -11.28 -9.93 -8.44
CA ASN A 22 -10.82 -8.56 -8.33
C ASN A 22 -11.81 -7.75 -7.50
N ILE A 23 -11.28 -6.82 -6.71
CA ILE A 23 -12.07 -5.79 -6.03
C ILE A 23 -12.01 -4.58 -6.95
N THR A 24 -13.14 -4.21 -7.53
CA THR A 24 -13.30 -2.99 -8.35
C THR A 24 -14.29 -2.04 -7.67
N PRO A 25 -14.35 -0.76 -8.05
CA PRO A 25 -15.34 0.18 -7.51
C PRO A 25 -16.79 -0.30 -7.64
N GLU A 26 -17.09 -1.13 -8.64
CA GLU A 26 -18.43 -1.69 -8.90
C GLU A 26 -18.71 -2.99 -8.13
N THR A 27 -17.71 -3.52 -7.42
CA THR A 27 -17.84 -4.78 -6.68
C THR A 27 -18.68 -4.58 -5.42
N LEU A 28 -19.91 -5.08 -5.43
CA LEU A 28 -20.79 -5.09 -4.26
C LEU A 28 -20.30 -6.13 -3.23
N ILE A 29 -19.58 -5.67 -2.21
CA ILE A 29 -19.18 -6.50 -1.06
C ILE A 29 -20.31 -6.49 -0.04
N THR A 30 -20.93 -7.65 0.18
CA THR A 30 -21.99 -7.89 1.17
C THR A 30 -21.48 -8.83 2.26
N ALA A 31 -22.18 -8.91 3.39
CA ALA A 31 -21.86 -9.87 4.45
C ALA A 31 -21.87 -11.33 3.96
N GLU A 32 -22.67 -11.63 2.92
CA GLU A 32 -22.79 -12.97 2.34
C GLU A 32 -21.58 -13.34 1.46
N ASN A 33 -20.92 -12.36 0.84
CA ASN A 33 -19.84 -12.61 -0.12
C ASN A 33 -18.45 -12.13 0.36
N ILE A 34 -18.36 -11.46 1.52
CA ILE A 34 -17.10 -10.91 2.08
C ILE A 34 -16.02 -11.99 2.25
N SER A 35 -16.41 -13.22 2.57
CA SER A 35 -15.50 -14.36 2.70
C SER A 35 -14.78 -14.71 1.39
N GLN A 36 -15.39 -14.39 0.24
CA GLN A 36 -14.78 -14.61 -1.09
C GLN A 36 -13.68 -13.58 -1.38
N TYR A 37 -13.67 -12.45 -0.67
CA TYR A 37 -12.67 -11.40 -0.81
C TYR A 37 -11.55 -11.51 0.23
N ALA A 38 -11.64 -12.48 1.15
CA ALA A 38 -10.60 -12.70 2.15
C ALA A 38 -9.32 -13.31 1.53
N PRO A 39 -8.13 -12.81 1.91
CA PRO A 39 -6.87 -13.44 1.56
C PRO A 39 -6.68 -14.75 2.34
N SER A 40 -5.84 -15.65 1.81
CA SER A 40 -5.53 -16.90 2.53
C SER A 40 -4.61 -16.61 3.71
N GLN A 41 -4.77 -17.33 4.82
CA GLN A 41 -3.89 -17.16 5.99
C GLN A 41 -2.42 -17.38 5.63
N GLU A 42 -2.15 -18.27 4.68
CA GLU A 42 -0.82 -18.48 4.12
C GLU A 42 -0.28 -17.21 3.45
N SER A 43 -1.08 -16.57 2.56
CA SER A 43 -0.70 -15.30 1.91
C SER A 43 -0.46 -14.20 2.93
N VAL A 44 -1.29 -14.11 3.99
CA VAL A 44 -1.07 -13.18 5.09
C VAL A 44 0.30 -13.42 5.74
N ASN A 45 0.54 -14.65 6.19
CA ASN A 45 1.74 -15.00 6.93
C ASN A 45 3.01 -14.87 6.08
N GLU A 46 2.95 -15.21 4.79
CA GLU A 46 4.08 -15.08 3.87
C GLU A 46 4.38 -13.61 3.57
N THR A 47 3.36 -12.81 3.24
CA THR A 47 3.52 -11.39 2.93
C THR A 47 4.06 -10.60 4.13
N SER A 48 3.53 -10.84 5.33
CA SER A 48 4.02 -10.19 6.56
C SER A 48 5.47 -10.57 6.86
N ARG A 49 5.84 -11.84 6.70
CA ARG A 49 7.23 -12.29 6.88
C ARG A 49 8.17 -11.65 5.85
N MET A 50 7.75 -11.58 4.58
CA MET A 50 8.54 -10.95 3.53
C MET A 50 8.79 -9.47 3.81
N PHE A 51 7.75 -8.67 4.08
CA PHE A 51 7.94 -7.26 4.42
C PHE A 51 8.77 -7.07 5.70
N SER A 52 8.56 -7.91 6.72
CA SER A 52 9.38 -7.85 7.94
C SER A 52 10.86 -8.12 7.66
N SER A 53 11.17 -9.13 6.83
CA SER A 53 12.54 -9.44 6.42
C SER A 53 13.19 -8.33 5.58
N LEU A 54 12.37 -7.47 4.97
CA LEU A 54 12.78 -6.30 4.20
C LEU A 54 12.95 -5.05 5.08
N GLY A 55 12.77 -5.16 6.40
CA GLY A 55 12.99 -4.07 7.35
C GLY A 55 11.75 -3.21 7.60
N PHE A 56 10.55 -3.67 7.25
CA PHE A 56 9.30 -3.00 7.60
C PHE A 56 8.74 -3.53 8.91
N GLU A 57 8.23 -2.63 9.75
CA GLU A 57 7.32 -2.98 10.83
C GLU A 57 5.93 -3.25 10.26
N ILE A 58 5.29 -4.34 10.70
CA ILE A 58 4.00 -4.79 10.19
C ILE A 58 2.92 -4.48 11.21
N GLY A 59 1.90 -3.72 10.80
CA GLY A 59 0.70 -3.49 11.58
C GLY A 59 -0.21 -4.71 11.65
N THR A 60 -1.28 -4.60 12.43
CA THR A 60 -2.27 -5.67 12.52
C THR A 60 -3.04 -5.82 11.20
N MET A 61 -3.39 -7.07 10.88
CA MET A 61 -4.30 -7.34 9.77
C MET A 61 -5.72 -6.89 10.13
N VAL A 62 -6.32 -6.06 9.27
CA VAL A 62 -7.71 -5.62 9.36
C VAL A 62 -8.39 -5.84 8.01
N GLY A 63 -9.34 -6.77 7.98
CA GLY A 63 -10.01 -7.18 6.75
C GLY A 63 -9.04 -7.85 5.78
N ILE A 64 -8.76 -7.17 4.66
CA ILE A 64 -7.89 -7.65 3.57
C ILE A 64 -6.53 -6.95 3.52
N SER A 65 -6.22 -6.13 4.53
CA SER A 65 -5.09 -5.22 4.48
C SER A 65 -4.39 -5.05 5.82
N PHE A 66 -3.11 -4.71 5.78
CA PHE A 66 -2.33 -4.32 6.95
C PHE A 66 -1.42 -3.14 6.59
N SER A 67 -0.94 -2.42 7.59
CA SER A 67 0.02 -1.34 7.37
C SER A 67 1.46 -1.84 7.42
N ILE A 68 2.33 -1.20 6.65
CA ILE A 68 3.79 -1.34 6.76
C ILE A 68 4.38 0.02 7.12
N THR A 69 5.35 0.02 8.03
CA THR A 69 5.98 1.25 8.54
C THR A 69 7.50 1.11 8.49
N ALA A 70 8.18 2.12 7.96
CA ALA A 70 9.64 2.18 7.89
C ALA A 70 10.11 3.61 7.61
N GLN A 71 11.43 3.81 7.57
CA GLN A 71 12.02 5.06 7.08
C GLN A 71 11.81 5.20 5.57
N VAL A 72 11.72 6.44 5.07
CA VAL A 72 11.59 6.75 3.65
C VAL A 72 12.65 6.05 2.81
N ARG A 73 13.91 6.01 3.28
CA ARG A 73 14.98 5.27 2.60
C ARG A 73 14.66 3.78 2.39
N THR A 74 14.01 3.11 3.34
CA THR A 74 13.62 1.71 3.21
C THR A 74 12.63 1.53 2.07
N PHE A 75 11.65 2.42 1.93
CA PHE A 75 10.71 2.38 0.80
C PHE A 75 11.43 2.58 -0.54
N VAL A 76 12.29 3.60 -0.63
CA VAL A 76 13.04 3.91 -1.86
C VAL A 76 13.98 2.77 -2.25
N ASP A 77 14.76 2.25 -1.30
CA ASP A 77 15.81 1.27 -1.55
C ASP A 77 15.26 -0.12 -1.81
N VAL A 78 14.23 -0.53 -1.07
CA VAL A 78 13.66 -1.88 -1.18
C VAL A 78 12.65 -1.96 -2.30
N LEU A 79 11.72 -1.00 -2.37
CA LEU A 79 10.62 -1.03 -3.34
C LEU A 79 10.96 -0.31 -4.64
N LYS A 80 12.17 0.27 -4.74
CA LYS A 80 12.67 0.95 -5.94
C LYS A 80 11.70 2.01 -6.45
N VAL A 81 11.22 2.85 -5.54
CA VAL A 81 10.28 3.94 -5.83
C VAL A 81 10.88 5.30 -5.56
N ARG A 82 10.34 6.33 -6.22
CA ARG A 82 10.64 7.74 -5.91
C ARG A 82 9.46 8.32 -5.14
N LEU A 83 9.71 8.96 -4.00
CA LEU A 83 8.65 9.50 -3.14
C LEU A 83 8.71 11.03 -3.04
N ARG A 84 7.54 11.67 -2.95
CA ARG A 84 7.39 13.12 -2.76
C ARG A 84 6.42 13.41 -1.61
N LEU A 85 6.74 14.42 -0.81
CA LEU A 85 5.81 15.04 0.13
C LEU A 85 5.02 16.12 -0.62
N THR A 86 3.69 16.02 -0.62
CA THR A 86 2.81 17.02 -1.21
C THR A 86 2.66 18.23 -0.28
N ASP A 87 2.21 19.36 -0.82
CA ASP A 87 1.99 20.58 -0.03
C ASP A 87 0.86 20.41 1.01
N ARG A 88 -0.03 19.42 0.80
CA ARG A 88 -1.07 18.99 1.75
C ARG A 88 -0.57 17.98 2.79
N GLY A 89 0.73 17.68 2.82
CA GLY A 89 1.33 16.74 3.77
C GLY A 89 1.15 15.25 3.43
N GLY A 90 0.60 14.94 2.25
CA GLY A 90 0.48 13.57 1.74
C GLY A 90 1.78 13.03 1.15
N ILE A 91 1.86 11.72 0.97
CA ILE A 91 3.00 11.05 0.32
C ILE A 91 2.52 10.47 -1.01
N GLU A 92 3.28 10.74 -2.07
CA GLU A 92 3.04 10.20 -3.40
C GLU A 92 4.28 9.44 -3.89
N CYS A 93 4.04 8.37 -4.63
CA CYS A 93 5.00 7.73 -5.50
C CYS A 93 5.03 8.47 -6.84
N LEU A 94 6.22 8.82 -7.32
CA LEU A 94 6.42 9.45 -8.64
C LEU A 94 6.64 8.38 -9.70
N GLY A 95 5.84 8.43 -10.77
CA GLY A 95 6.10 7.68 -12.01
C GLY A 95 7.27 8.24 -12.80
N ASP A 96 7.66 7.61 -13.90
CA ASP A 96 8.76 8.07 -14.77
C ASP A 96 8.47 9.43 -15.43
N ASP A 97 7.19 9.80 -15.54
CA ASP A 97 6.67 11.07 -16.03
C ASP A 97 6.57 12.16 -14.94
N ASP A 98 7.09 11.89 -13.74
CA ASP A 98 6.97 12.72 -12.53
C ASP A 98 5.51 12.97 -12.06
N THR A 99 4.56 12.19 -12.58
CA THR A 99 3.18 12.18 -12.08
C THR A 99 3.12 11.49 -10.71
N GLY A 100 2.52 12.17 -9.74
CA GLY A 100 2.32 11.64 -8.38
C GLY A 100 1.12 10.69 -8.31
N ARG A 101 1.30 9.55 -7.66
CA ARG A 101 0.26 8.53 -7.42
C ARG A 101 0.35 8.05 -5.97
N LEU A 102 -0.79 7.69 -5.38
CA LEU A 102 -0.80 7.13 -4.03
C LEU A 102 -0.35 5.66 -4.01
N GLU A 103 -0.64 4.92 -5.08
CA GLU A 103 -0.26 3.54 -5.25
C GLU A 103 1.17 3.38 -5.77
N LEU A 104 1.89 2.42 -5.19
CA LEU A 104 3.21 2.00 -5.66
C LEU A 104 3.06 1.04 -6.85
N PRO A 105 3.98 1.09 -7.82
CA PRO A 105 4.05 0.11 -8.90
C PRO A 105 4.40 -1.27 -8.35
N ILE A 106 3.43 -2.19 -8.35
CA ILE A 106 3.62 -3.58 -7.88
C ILE A 106 4.71 -4.31 -8.66
N THR A 107 4.97 -3.89 -9.90
CA THR A 107 6.05 -4.41 -10.76
C THR A 107 7.44 -4.20 -10.16
N ASN A 108 7.61 -3.25 -9.24
CA ASN A 108 8.89 -2.98 -8.61
C ASN A 108 9.13 -3.87 -7.38
N LEU A 109 8.10 -4.62 -6.94
CA LEU A 109 8.20 -5.52 -5.81
C LEU A 109 8.82 -6.87 -6.22
N PRO A 110 9.47 -7.59 -5.29
CA PRO A 110 9.89 -8.95 -5.54
C PRO A 110 8.74 -9.80 -6.07
N ARG A 111 8.96 -10.57 -7.14
CA ARG A 111 7.91 -11.32 -7.85
C ARG A 111 7.03 -12.15 -6.92
N LYS A 112 7.63 -12.80 -5.91
CA LYS A 112 6.88 -13.58 -4.91
C LYS A 112 5.89 -12.71 -4.14
N LEU A 113 6.32 -11.55 -3.68
CA LEU A 113 5.47 -10.59 -2.98
C LEU A 113 4.33 -10.10 -3.88
N ALA A 114 4.65 -9.70 -5.12
CA ALA A 114 3.66 -9.21 -6.09
C ALA A 114 2.51 -10.19 -6.38
N LEU A 115 2.72 -11.52 -6.23
CA LEU A 115 1.67 -12.52 -6.42
C LEU A 115 0.57 -12.46 -5.36
N HIS A 116 0.89 -12.02 -4.15
CA HIS A 116 -0.07 -11.94 -3.03
C HIS A 116 -0.73 -10.57 -2.91
N LEU A 117 -0.22 -9.56 -3.63
CA LEU A 117 -0.64 -8.17 -3.45
C LEU A 117 -1.62 -7.71 -4.53
N HIS A 118 -2.69 -7.07 -4.07
CA HIS A 118 -3.57 -6.29 -4.92
C HIS A 118 -3.00 -4.88 -5.13
N ALA A 119 -2.53 -4.24 -4.06
CA ALA A 119 -1.94 -2.90 -4.10
C ALA A 119 -1.09 -2.61 -2.86
N VAL A 120 -0.20 -1.61 -2.97
CA VAL A 120 0.42 -0.92 -1.84
C VAL A 120 0.17 0.56 -2.05
N THR A 121 -0.43 1.25 -1.08
CA THR A 121 -0.86 2.64 -1.24
C THR A 121 -0.53 3.48 -0.02
N PHE A 122 -0.19 4.76 -0.24
CA PHE A 122 -0.14 5.75 0.82
C PHE A 122 -1.55 6.27 1.14
N THR A 123 -1.74 6.74 2.36
CA THR A 123 -2.98 7.39 2.77
C THR A 123 -3.05 8.79 2.15
N ALA A 124 -4.15 9.09 1.47
CA ALA A 124 -4.43 10.45 1.01
C ALA A 124 -4.47 11.42 2.21
N PRO A 125 -3.96 12.66 2.07
CA PRO A 125 -4.19 13.66 3.08
C PRO A 125 -5.71 13.88 3.21
N PRO A 126 -6.21 14.13 4.41
CA PRO A 126 -7.64 14.28 4.60
C PRO A 126 -8.16 15.53 3.86
N ASP A 127 -9.32 15.39 3.22
CA ASP A 127 -9.98 16.48 2.52
C ASP A 127 -10.86 17.25 3.51
N PHE A 128 -10.24 18.14 4.29
CA PHE A 128 -10.94 19.02 5.23
C PHE A 128 -11.02 20.44 4.66
N GLY A 129 -12.23 20.88 4.29
CA GLY A 129 -12.53 22.28 3.97
C GLY A 129 -13.65 22.44 2.93
N PRO A 130 -14.39 23.57 2.93
CA PRO A 130 -15.35 23.85 1.87
C PRO A 130 -14.62 24.03 0.54
N THR A 131 -14.97 23.20 -0.44
CA THR A 131 -14.63 23.45 -1.85
C THR A 131 -15.56 24.56 -2.33
N ASP A 132 -15.08 25.80 -2.30
CA ASP A 132 -15.69 27.02 -2.85
C ASP A 132 -17.17 27.29 -2.49
N PHE A 133 -17.41 28.33 -1.68
CA PHE A 133 -18.72 29.00 -1.59
C PHE A 133 -18.80 30.15 -2.60
#